data_AF-A0A8J8D6A7-F1
#
_entry.id   AF-A0A8J8D6A7-F1
#
_cell.length_a   1.000
_cell.length_b   1.000
_cell.length_c   1.000
_cell.angle_alpha   90.00
_cell.angle_beta   90.00
_cell.angle_gamma   90.00
#
_symmetry.space_group_name_H-M   'P 1'
#
loop_
_entity.id
_entity.type
_entity.pdbx_description
1 polymer ?
#
loop_
_entity_poly.entity_id
_entity_poly.type
_entity_poly.pdbx_seq_one_letter_code
_entity_poly.pdbx_strand_id
1 'polypeptide(L)' 'MSEPPEGAVPHLVGILELMGDRITGMEVEVVFHDMERRLTFRDDHRVYFLVPVNPLEGVEGAYLRLQEVLGEVV' A
#
# COMPACT_ATOMS: atom_id res chain seq x y z
N MET A 1 -1.30 19.42 5.89
CA MET A 1 -0.18 18.57 5.44
C MET A 1 0.80 19.46 4.72
N SER A 2 2.09 19.36 5.03
CA SER A 2 3.16 20.08 4.32
C SER A 2 3.25 19.58 2.88
N GLU A 3 3.59 20.44 1.93
CA GLU A 3 3.84 20.00 0.55
C GLU A 3 4.97 18.97 0.51
N PRO A 4 4.84 17.90 -0.29
CA PRO A 4 5.89 16.90 -0.40
C PRO A 4 7.14 17.51 -1.05
N PRO A 5 8.35 17.02 -0.71
CA PRO A 5 9.58 17.44 -1.36
C PRO A 5 9.51 17.26 -2.88
N GLU A 6 10.19 18.12 -3.62
CA GLU A 6 10.34 17.99 -5.07
C GLU A 6 10.97 16.63 -5.42
N GLY A 7 10.32 15.86 -6.29
CA GLY A 7 10.76 14.52 -6.68
C GLY A 7 10.36 13.39 -5.71
N ALA A 8 9.59 13.68 -4.66
CA ALA A 8 9.14 12.63 -3.74
C ALA A 8 8.13 11.68 -4.41
N VAL A 9 8.32 10.38 -4.18
CA VAL A 9 7.49 9.31 -4.71
C VAL A 9 6.41 8.97 -3.67
N PRO A 10 5.12 9.09 -4.00
CA PRO A 10 4.05 8.71 -3.10
C PRO A 10 3.93 7.19 -3.01
N HIS A 11 3.68 6.72 -1.80
CA HIS A 11 3.48 5.32 -1.47
C HIS A 11 2.21 5.16 -0.66
N LEU A 12 1.53 4.04 -0.84
CA LEU A 12 0.57 3.56 0.15
C LEU A 12 1.33 2.77 1.20
N VAL A 13 1.11 3.11 2.46
CA VAL A 13 1.56 2.33 3.61
C VAL A 13 0.34 1.90 4.40
N GLY A 14 0.33 0.66 4.88
CA GLY A 14 -0.85 0.19 5.58
C GLY A 14 -0.80 -1.24 6.08
N ILE A 15 -1.93 -1.63 6.66
CA ILE A 15 -2.19 -2.95 7.22
C ILE A 15 -3.54 -3.43 6.67
N LEU A 16 -3.57 -4.65 6.15
CA LEU A 16 -4.80 -5.38 5.84
C LEU A 16 -4.99 -6.48 6.88
N GLU A 17 -6.20 -6.59 7.43
CA GLU A 17 -6.61 -7.72 8.27
C GLU A 17 -7.40 -8.72 7.44
N LEU A 18 -7.06 -10.00 7.54
CA LEU A 18 -7.63 -11.09 6.77
C LEU A 18 -8.35 -12.10 7.66
N MET A 19 -9.51 -12.58 7.21
CA MET A 19 -10.18 -13.76 7.79
C MET A 19 -10.43 -14.76 6.66
N GLY A 20 -9.56 -15.77 6.55
CA GLY A 20 -9.51 -16.62 5.36
C GLY A 20 -9.00 -15.85 4.15
N ASP A 21 -9.83 -15.75 3.11
CA ASP A 21 -9.58 -15.03 1.86
C ASP A 21 -10.23 -13.64 1.81
N ARG A 22 -10.89 -13.22 2.89
CA ARG A 22 -11.58 -11.93 2.98
C ARG A 22 -10.79 -10.91 3.77
N ILE A 23 -10.68 -9.70 3.23
CA ILE A 23 -10.26 -8.51 3.97
C ILE A 23 -11.39 -8.12 4.93
N THR A 24 -11.10 -8.06 6.23
CA THR A 24 -12.03 -7.64 7.29
C THR A 24 -11.73 -6.26 7.84
N GLY A 25 -10.50 -5.78 7.67
CA GLY A 25 -10.04 -4.47 8.12
C GLY A 25 -8.95 -3.95 7.19
N MET A 26 -8.88 -2.63 7.07
CA MET A 26 -7.89 -1.97 6.23
C MET A 26 -7.57 -0.58 6.79
N GLU A 27 -6.30 -0.36 7.11
CA GLU A 27 -5.73 0.94 7.46
C GLU A 27 -4.72 1.31 6.38
N VAL A 28 -4.91 2.46 5.73
CA VAL A 28 -4.04 2.92 4.63
C VAL A 28 -3.79 4.41 4.76
N GLU A 29 -2.53 4.79 4.62
CA GLU A 29 -2.10 6.17 4.54
C GLU A 29 -1.22 6.38 3.31
N VAL A 30 -1.09 7.65 2.91
CA VAL A 30 -0.14 8.06 1.87
C VAL A 30 1.08 8.67 2.53
N VAL A 31 2.25 8.13 2.20
CA VAL A 31 3.55 8.67 2.62
C VAL A 31 4.41 8.99 1.42
N PHE A 32 5.36 9.90 1.59
CA PHE A 32 6.27 10.33 0.52
C PHE A 32 7.69 9.87 0.84
N HIS A 33 8.33 9.21 -0.13
CA HIS A 33 9.71 8.75 -0.03
C HIS A 33 10.59 9.40 -1.10
N ASP A 34 11.90 9.38 -0.86
CA ASP A 34 12.93 9.86 -1.78
C ASP A 34 13.10 9.00 -3.03
N MET A 35 12.66 7.74 -2.96
CA MET A 35 12.75 6.76 -4.04
C MET A 35 11.63 5.72 -3.94
N GLU A 36 11.42 4.97 -5.01
CA GLU A 36 10.50 3.84 -5.01
C GLU A 36 10.97 2.75 -4.03
N ARG A 37 10.06 2.31 -3.16
CA ARG A 37 10.26 1.24 -2.19
C ARG A 37 9.05 0.33 -2.19
N ARG A 38 9.29 -0.98 -2.30
CA ARG A 38 8.26 -2.00 -2.15
C ARG A 38 8.61 -2.90 -0.97
N LEU A 39 7.67 -3.09 -0.06
CA LEU A 39 7.75 -4.05 1.04
C LEU A 39 6.38 -4.65 1.25
N THR A 40 6.32 -5.98 1.27
CA THR A 40 5.10 -6.71 1.60
C THR A 40 5.49 -7.87 2.52
N PHE A 41 4.85 -7.99 3.68
CA PHE A 41 5.03 -9.16 4.53
C PHE A 41 3.75 -9.50 5.29
N ARG A 42 3.64 -10.78 5.63
CA ARG A 42 2.49 -11.33 6.34
C ARG A 42 2.89 -11.83 7.71
N ASP A 43 2.08 -11.48 8.70
CA ASP A 43 2.15 -12.01 10.07
C ASP A 43 0.76 -12.52 10.45
N ASP A 44 0.59 -13.84 10.41
CA ASP A 44 -0.69 -14.53 10.65
C ASP A 44 -1.85 -13.99 9.77
N HIS A 45 -2.76 -13.25 10.37
CA HIS A 45 -3.94 -12.66 9.74
C HIS A 45 -3.74 -11.20 9.31
N ARG A 46 -2.51 -10.68 9.36
CA ARG A 46 -2.18 -9.30 9.01
C ARG A 46 -1.19 -9.23 7.85
N VAL A 47 -1.47 -8.35 6.90
CA VAL A 47 -0.57 -8.05 5.78
C VAL A 47 -0.13 -6.60 5.90
N TYR A 48 1.17 -6.40 6.04
CA TYR A 48 1.78 -5.08 6.10
C TYR A 48 2.38 -4.77 4.73
N PHE A 49 2.16 -3.55 4.25
CA PHE A 49 2.63 -3.16 2.95
C PHE A 49 3.13 -1.72 2.89
N LEU A 50 4.09 -1.51 2.00
CA LEU A 50 4.55 -0.23 1.49
C LEU A 50 4.72 -0.40 -0.02
N VAL A 51 3.93 0.31 -0.82
CA VAL A 51 3.97 0.17 -2.29
C VAL A 51 3.91 1.54 -2.97
N PRO A 52 4.73 1.78 -4.00
CA PRO A 52 4.68 3.04 -4.74
C PRO A 52 3.34 3.15 -5.48
N VAL A 53 2.82 4.37 -5.59
CA VAL A 53 1.61 4.67 -6.33
C VAL A 53 1.80 5.85 -7.27
N ASN A 54 1.00 5.88 -8.33
CA ASN A 54 0.90 7.04 -9.20
C ASN A 54 -0.41 7.77 -8.90
N PRO A 55 -0.37 9.02 -8.38
CA PRO A 55 -1.58 9.77 -8.08
C PRO A 55 -2.48 10.01 -9.30
N LEU A 56 -1.92 9.98 -10.51
CA LEU A 56 -2.68 10.16 -11.76
C LEU A 56 -3.60 8.96 -12.08
N GLU A 57 -3.32 7.79 -11.51
CA GLU A 57 -4.17 6.60 -11.64
C GLU A 57 -5.39 6.63 -10.70
N GLY A 58 -5.41 7.58 -9.76
CA GLY A 58 -6.51 7.75 -8.81
C GLY A 58 -6.75 6.52 -7.94
N VAL A 59 -8.03 6.32 -7.57
CA VAL A 59 -8.45 5.23 -6.68
C VAL A 59 -8.26 3.85 -7.32
N GLU A 60 -8.40 3.76 -8.64
CA GLU A 60 -8.22 2.50 -9.38
C GLU A 60 -6.78 2.00 -9.30
N GLY A 61 -5.80 2.89 -9.49
CA GLY A 61 -4.38 2.53 -9.30
C GLY A 61 -4.09 2.02 -7.91
N ALA A 62 -4.63 2.69 -6.88
CA ALA A 62 -4.50 2.22 -5.50
C ALA A 62 -5.10 0.82 -5.29
N TYR A 63 -6.29 0.57 -5.85
CA TYR A 63 -6.94 -0.74 -5.76
C TYR A 63 -6.12 -1.85 -6.43
N LEU A 64 -5.56 -1.60 -7.62
CA LEU A 64 -4.70 -2.57 -8.31
C LEU A 64 -3.44 -2.89 -7.50
N ARG A 65 -2.81 -1.89 -6.86
CA ARG A 65 -1.65 -2.14 -5.99
C ARG A 65 -1.99 -2.97 -4.76
N LEU A 66 -3.17 -2.79 -4.17
CA LEU A 66 -3.61 -3.63 -3.06
C LEU A 66 -3.88 -5.08 -3.51
N GLN A 67 -4.38 -5.28 -4.73
CA GLN A 67 -4.51 -6.62 -5.30
C GLN A 67 -3.16 -7.29 -5.55
N GLU A 68 -2.16 -6.55 -6.06
CA GLU A 68 -0.78 -7.03 -6.19
C GLU A 68 -0.23 -7.46 -4.82
N VAL A 69 -0.38 -6.61 -3.79
CA VAL A 69 0.03 -6.89 -2.41
C VAL A 69 -0.55 -8.22 -1.92
N LEU A 70 -1.86 -8.44 -2.10
CA LEU A 70 -2.50 -9.69 -1.70
C LEU A 70 -1.98 -10.89 -2.49
N GLY A 71 -1.73 -10.74 -3.79
CA GLY A 71 -1.17 -11.79 -4.64
C GLY A 71 0.28 -12.18 -4.28
N GLU A 72 1.04 -11.31 -3.62
CA GLU A 72 2.41 -11.60 -3.16
C GLU A 72 2.46 -12.45 -1.87
N VAL A 73 1.37 -12.49 -1.09
CA VAL A 73 1.35 -13.11 0.27
C VAL A 73 0.30 -14.21 0.48
N VAL A 74 -0.44 -14.57 -0.58
CA VAL A 74 -1.46 -15.64 -0.58
C VAL A 74 -0.98 -16.83 -1.41
#